data_AF-A0A968NIF5-F1
#
_entry.id   AF-A0A968NIF5-F1
#
_cell.length_a   1.000
_cell.length_b   1.000
_cell.length_c   1.000
_cell.angle_alpha   90.00
_cell.angle_beta   90.00
_cell.angle_gamma   90.00
#
_symmetry.space_group_name_H-M   'P 1'
#
loop_
_entity.id
_entity.type
_entity.pdbx_description
1 polymer ?
#
loop_
_entity_poly.entity_id
_entity_poly.type
_entity_poly.pdbx_seq_one_letter_code
_entity_poly.pdbx_strand_id
1 'polypeptide(L)'
;MIKKYFQPEIPLFTKLLAPGLGLAEEPDHKFSDRESFGTNRCQIIANGLIKAWSKGDESPKTRISEIYQQFTELGIDIQRAYLNARSEDIYTKI
;
A
#
# COMPACT_ATOMS: atom_id res chain seq x y z
N MET A 1 17.28 -4.81 24.48
CA MET A 1 17.66 -6.23 24.30
C MET A 1 16.74 -7.03 23.36
N ILE A 2 15.67 -6.43 22.80
CA ILE A 2 14.73 -7.12 21.88
C ILE A 2 15.16 -7.16 20.40
N LYS A 3 16.02 -6.23 19.94
CA LYS A 3 16.48 -6.14 18.53
C LYS A 3 17.00 -7.47 17.95
N LYS A 4 17.63 -8.33 18.76
CA LYS A 4 18.19 -9.62 18.31
C LYS A 4 17.14 -10.68 17.92
N TYR A 5 15.87 -10.45 18.25
CA TYR A 5 14.77 -11.38 17.94
C TYR A 5 13.94 -10.96 16.72
N PHE A 6 14.18 -9.76 16.20
CA PHE A 6 13.52 -9.28 15.00
C PHE A 6 14.29 -9.74 13.77
N GLN A 7 13.55 -10.29 12.79
CA GLN A 7 14.06 -10.38 11.43
C GLN A 7 14.12 -8.97 10.84
N PRO A 8 15.12 -8.61 10.01
CA PRO A 8 15.30 -7.22 9.56
C PRO A 8 14.20 -6.73 8.60
N GLU A 9 13.48 -7.64 7.95
CA GLU A 9 12.47 -7.33 6.93
C GLU A 9 11.20 -6.71 7.51
N ILE A 10 10.49 -5.97 6.68
CA ILE A 10 9.17 -5.42 6.97
C ILE A 10 8.17 -5.84 5.90
N PRO A 11 6.86 -5.90 6.21
CA PRO A 11 5.84 -6.18 5.20
C PRO A 11 5.86 -5.14 4.06
N LEU A 12 5.45 -5.57 2.86
CA LEU A 12 5.26 -4.67 1.72
C LEU A 12 4.30 -3.52 2.08
N PHE A 13 4.49 -2.39 1.41
CA PHE A 13 3.72 -1.15 1.58
C PHE A 13 3.86 -0.45 2.94
N THR A 14 4.63 -0.99 3.89
CA THR A 14 4.85 -0.37 5.20
C THR A 14 6.06 0.56 5.20
N LYS A 15 6.06 1.57 6.09
CA LYS A 15 7.22 2.41 6.37
C LYS A 15 8.18 1.68 7.30
N LEU A 16 9.45 1.62 6.93
CA LEU A 16 10.52 1.15 7.83
C LEU A 16 10.75 2.16 8.96
N LEU A 17 10.48 1.75 10.19
CA LEU A 17 10.87 2.52 11.39
C LEU A 17 12.21 2.04 11.95
N ALA A 18 12.40 0.73 12.03
CA ALA A 18 13.64 0.05 12.45
C ALA A 18 13.70 -1.36 11.83
N PRO A 19 14.85 -2.06 11.82
CA PRO A 19 14.90 -3.44 11.33
C PRO A 19 13.86 -4.33 12.03
N GLY A 20 12.96 -4.94 11.24
CA GLY A 20 11.84 -5.76 11.73
C GLY A 20 10.62 -4.99 12.24
N LEU A 21 10.61 -3.66 12.13
CA LEU A 21 9.52 -2.80 12.57
C LEU A 21 9.03 -1.94 11.40
N GLY A 22 7.91 -2.36 10.84
CA GLY A 22 7.14 -1.61 9.84
C GLY A 22 5.95 -0.89 10.47
N LEU A 23 5.54 0.23 9.88
CA LEU A 23 4.33 0.95 10.24
C LEU A 23 3.46 1.19 9.01
N ALA A 24 2.15 1.09 9.20
CA ALA A 24 1.15 1.63 8.30
C ALA A 24 -0.05 2.14 9.10
N GLU A 25 -0.72 3.15 8.57
CA GLU A 25 -1.99 3.61 9.08
C GLU A 25 -3.09 2.59 8.77
N GLU A 26 -4.05 2.47 9.68
CA GLU A 26 -5.25 1.68 9.43
C GLU A 26 -6.04 2.33 8.28
N PRO A 27 -6.41 1.59 7.21
CA PRO A 27 -7.10 2.18 6.07
C PRO A 27 -8.40 2.88 6.47
N ASP A 28 -8.55 4.14 6.07
CA ASP A 28 -9.76 4.95 6.28
C ASP A 28 -10.84 4.69 5.22
N HIS A 29 -10.43 4.19 4.04
CA HIS A 29 -11.30 3.65 3.01
C HIS A 29 -11.15 2.13 2.92
N LYS A 30 -12.17 1.39 3.39
CA LYS A 30 -12.19 -0.08 3.36
C LYS A 30 -13.12 -0.62 2.27
N PHE A 31 -12.70 -1.69 1.61
CA PHE A 31 -13.54 -2.40 0.61
C PHE A 31 -14.46 -3.44 1.24
N SER A 32 -14.26 -3.78 2.52
CA SER A 32 -15.12 -4.67 3.29
C SER A 32 -15.05 -4.38 4.79
N ASP A 33 -16.06 -4.85 5.54
CA ASP A 33 -16.13 -4.67 6.99
C ASP A 33 -14.96 -5.32 7.76
N ARG A 34 -14.34 -6.35 7.17
CA ARG A 34 -13.23 -7.10 7.77
C ARG A 34 -12.05 -7.13 6.81
N GLU A 35 -11.36 -6.01 6.73
CA GLU A 35 -10.18 -5.84 5.91
C GLU A 35 -8.94 -5.50 6.75
N SER A 36 -7.80 -6.10 6.38
CA SER A 36 -6.48 -5.74 6.91
C SER A 36 -5.78 -4.72 5.99
N PHE A 37 -4.82 -3.96 6.51
CA PHE A 37 -3.98 -3.06 5.69
C PHE A 37 -3.41 -3.75 4.43
N GLY A 38 -2.83 -4.94 4.59
CA GLY A 38 -2.24 -5.68 3.47
C GLY A 38 -3.28 -6.06 2.42
N THR A 39 -4.46 -6.52 2.84
CA THR A 39 -5.58 -6.83 1.94
C THR A 39 -6.04 -5.59 1.19
N ASN A 40 -6.17 -4.45 1.88
CA ASN A 40 -6.59 -3.18 1.29
C ASN A 40 -5.63 -2.74 0.17
N ARG A 41 -4.32 -2.70 0.43
CA ARG A 41 -3.34 -2.28 -0.59
C ARG A 41 -3.27 -3.26 -1.76
N CYS A 42 -3.40 -4.56 -1.50
CA CYS A 42 -3.52 -5.57 -2.56
C CYS A 42 -4.80 -5.40 -3.39
N GLN A 43 -5.93 -5.02 -2.77
CA GLN A 43 -7.19 -4.81 -3.48
C GLN A 43 -7.11 -3.61 -4.44
N ILE A 44 -6.44 -2.52 -4.06
CA ILE A 44 -6.20 -1.36 -4.94
C ILE A 44 -5.42 -1.78 -6.19
N ILE A 45 -4.35 -2.56 -6.01
CA ILE A 45 -3.56 -3.12 -7.13
C ILE A 45 -4.43 -4.04 -7.99
N ALA A 46 -5.19 -4.93 -7.38
CA ALA A 46 -6.07 -5.87 -8.08
C ALA A 46 -7.11 -5.13 -8.93
N ASN A 47 -7.70 -4.05 -8.42
CA ASN A 47 -8.64 -3.22 -9.17
C ASN A 47 -7.99 -2.62 -10.43
N GLY A 48 -6.74 -2.16 -10.33
CA GLY A 48 -6.00 -1.63 -11.47
C GLY A 48 -5.70 -2.69 -12.54
N LEU A 49 -5.34 -3.90 -12.10
CA LEU A 49 -5.13 -5.04 -12.99
C LEU A 49 -6.44 -5.44 -13.71
N ILE A 50 -7.56 -5.51 -12.99
CA ILE A 50 -8.88 -5.79 -13.56
C ILE A 50 -9.27 -4.70 -14.57
N LYS A 51 -8.96 -3.43 -14.27
CA LYS A 51 -9.24 -2.32 -15.18
C LYS A 51 -8.45 -2.43 -16.48
N ALA A 52 -7.15 -2.75 -16.41
CA ALA A 52 -6.32 -2.96 -17.60
C ALA A 52 -6.86 -4.12 -18.45
N TRP A 53 -7.18 -5.24 -17.80
CA TRP A 53 -7.82 -6.38 -18.46
C TRP A 53 -9.14 -6.00 -19.13
N SER A 54 -10.01 -5.23 -18.47
CA SER A 54 -11.29 -4.79 -19.03
C SER A 54 -11.16 -3.88 -20.26
N LYS A 55 -10.01 -3.20 -20.41
CA LYS A 55 -9.68 -2.38 -21.59
C LYS A 55 -9.12 -3.20 -22.75
N GLY A 56 -8.83 -4.49 -22.53
CA GLY A 56 -8.19 -5.37 -23.51
C GLY A 56 -6.71 -5.09 -23.73
N ASP A 57 -6.07 -4.30 -22.86
CA ASP A 57 -4.64 -3.98 -22.92
C ASP A 57 -3.99 -4.28 -21.57
N GLU A 58 -3.35 -5.45 -21.51
CA GLU A 58 -2.63 -5.94 -20.34
C GLU A 58 -1.12 -5.72 -20.44
N SER A 59 -0.66 -4.83 -21.33
CA SER A 59 0.75 -4.47 -21.39
C SER A 59 1.25 -3.96 -20.03
N PRO A 60 2.54 -4.15 -19.69
CA PRO A 60 3.09 -3.67 -18.42
C PRO A 60 2.83 -2.18 -18.20
N LYS A 61 2.89 -1.37 -19.27
CA LYS A 61 2.62 0.06 -19.23
C LYS A 61 1.18 0.35 -18.81
N THR A 62 0.21 -0.32 -19.43
CA THR A 62 -1.21 -0.09 -19.13
C THR A 62 -1.57 -0.62 -17.75
N ARG A 63 -1.10 -1.81 -17.37
CA ARG A 63 -1.27 -2.34 -16.01
C ARG A 63 -0.76 -1.37 -14.94
N ILE A 64 0.45 -0.85 -15.12
CA ILE A 64 1.03 0.13 -14.19
C ILE A 64 0.16 1.39 -14.17
N SER A 65 -0.19 1.95 -15.34
CA SER A 65 -1.02 3.15 -15.42
C SER A 65 -2.36 3.01 -14.70
N GLU A 66 -3.05 1.88 -14.87
CA GLU A 66 -4.34 1.64 -14.19
C GLU A 66 -4.16 1.43 -12.68
N ILE A 67 -3.08 0.79 -12.22
CA ILE A 67 -2.76 0.69 -10.79
C ILE A 67 -2.55 2.09 -10.20
N TYR A 68 -1.73 2.93 -10.83
CA TYR A 68 -1.52 4.31 -10.39
C TYR A 68 -2.82 5.11 -10.34
N GLN A 69 -3.70 4.90 -11.32
CA GLN A 69 -5.01 5.54 -11.36
C GLN A 69 -5.88 5.13 -10.16
N GLN A 70 -5.90 3.85 -9.76
CA GLN A 70 -6.66 3.39 -8.59
C GLN A 70 -6.15 3.99 -7.28
N PHE A 71 -4.83 4.11 -7.11
CA PHE A 71 -4.24 4.81 -5.96
C PHE A 71 -4.62 6.30 -5.95
N THR A 72 -4.56 6.95 -7.12
CA THR A 72 -4.87 8.37 -7.31
C THR A 72 -6.34 8.67 -7.00
N GLU A 73 -7.27 7.80 -7.41
CA GLU A 73 -8.71 7.94 -7.13
C GLU A 73 -9.03 7.94 -5.64
N LEU A 74 -8.23 7.22 -4.84
CA LEU A 74 -8.34 7.19 -3.38
C LEU A 74 -7.51 8.28 -2.69
N GLY A 75 -6.77 9.11 -3.44
CA GLY A 75 -5.88 10.12 -2.89
C GLY A 75 -4.66 9.56 -2.16
N ILE A 76 -4.31 8.29 -2.40
CA ILE A 76 -3.17 7.62 -1.78
C ILE A 76 -1.96 7.74 -2.70
N ASP A 77 -0.85 8.29 -2.19
CA ASP A 77 0.42 8.24 -2.90
C ASP A 77 1.01 6.82 -2.81
N ILE A 78 1.16 6.15 -3.95
CA ILE A 78 1.71 4.79 -4.01
C ILE A 78 3.16 4.71 -3.48
N GLN A 79 3.93 5.81 -3.57
CA GLN A 79 5.28 5.86 -3.00
C GLN A 79 5.26 5.98 -1.47
N ARG A 80 4.11 6.32 -0.90
CA ARG A 80 3.84 6.44 0.53
C ARG A 80 2.61 5.64 0.95
N ALA A 81 2.45 4.44 0.40
CA ALA A 81 1.26 3.60 0.59
C ALA A 81 0.95 3.21 2.05
N TYR A 82 1.88 3.44 2.98
CA TYR A 82 1.66 3.27 4.42
C TYR A 82 0.80 4.39 5.04
N LEU A 83 0.60 5.50 4.33
CA LEU A 83 -0.26 6.61 4.74
C LEU A 83 -1.66 6.47 4.11
N ASN A 84 -2.65 7.05 4.76
CA ASN A 84 -3.94 7.33 4.17
C ASN A 84 -3.93 8.65 3.39
N ALA A 85 -5.02 8.92 2.70
CA ALA A 85 -5.16 10.12 1.89
C ALA A 85 -5.07 11.38 2.76
N ARG A 86 -4.16 12.29 2.38
CA ARG A 86 -3.91 13.58 3.07
C ARG A 86 -3.30 13.45 4.47
N SER A 87 -2.90 12.26 4.91
CA SER A 87 -2.13 12.12 6.15
C SER A 87 -0.76 12.78 6.02
N GLU A 88 -0.31 13.42 7.09
CA GLU A 88 1.04 13.94 7.20
C GLU A 88 2.01 12.84 7.65
N ASP A 89 3.18 12.76 7.01
CA ASP A 89 4.20 11.78 7.36
C ASP A 89 5.00 12.23 8.60
N ILE A 90 4.41 12.05 9.77
CA ILE A 90 5.04 12.39 11.06
C ILE A 90 5.93 11.26 11.63
N TYR A 91 6.06 10.15 10.91
CA TYR A 91 6.74 8.96 11.40
C TYR A 91 8.24 9.01 11.13
N THR A 92 9.05 9.05 12.18
CA THR A 92 10.51 9.04 12.08
C THR A 92 11.09 7.67 12.39
N LYS A 93 12.23 7.33 11.77
CA LYS A 93 12.99 6.12 12.10
C LYS A 93 13.50 6.15 13.56
N ILE A 94 13.67 4.98 14.16
CA ILE A 94 14.07 4.77 15.56
C ILE A 94 15.32 3.89 15.65
#